data_AF-A0A1I6HE81-F1
#
_entry.id   AF-A0A1I6HE81-F1
#
_cell.length_a   1.000
_cell.length_b   1.000
_cell.length_c   1.000
_cell.angle_alpha   90.00
_cell.angle_beta   90.00
_cell.angle_gamma   90.00
#
_symmetry.space_group_name_H-M   'P 1'
#
loop_
_entity.id
_entity.type
_entity.pdbx_description
1 polymer ?
#
loop_
_entity_poly.entity_id
_entity_poly.type
_entity_poly.pdbx_seq_one_letter_code
_entity_poly.pdbx_strand_id
1 'polypeptide(L)' 'MSRTARGSRHDESTADVTVVRTGAADIDPDATVRHYDQLSERGQRAVAAAAESERGRVRDAELSVGEVVRFTDYYVVR' A
#
# COMPACT_ATOMS: atom_id res chain seq x y z
N MET A 1 -16.10 -39.78 -10.43
CA MET A 1 -15.72 -38.85 -9.35
C MET A 1 -14.68 -37.89 -9.89
N SER A 2 -15.10 -36.76 -10.46
CA SER A 2 -14.19 -35.82 -11.13
C SER A 2 -14.02 -34.58 -10.26
N ARG A 3 -12.85 -34.47 -9.63
CA ARG A 3 -12.36 -33.20 -9.08
C ARG A 3 -11.68 -32.46 -10.21
N THR A 4 -12.23 -31.33 -10.63
CA THR A 4 -11.47 -30.31 -11.35
C THR A 4 -11.63 -29.00 -10.61
N ALA A 5 -10.52 -28.61 -9.98
CA ALA A 5 -10.34 -27.33 -9.31
C ALA A 5 -10.65 -26.21 -10.30
N ARG A 6 -11.78 -25.52 -10.10
CA ARG A 6 -12.05 -24.27 -10.79
C ARG A 6 -11.29 -23.22 -10.00
N GLY A 7 -10.12 -22.86 -10.52
CA GLY A 7 -9.23 -21.86 -9.96
C GLY A 7 -10.03 -20.65 -9.51
N SER A 8 -9.96 -20.37 -8.22
CA SER A 8 -10.10 -19.01 -7.73
C SER A 8 -9.08 -18.22 -8.51
N ARG A 9 -9.55 -17.48 -9.52
CA ARG A 9 -8.86 -16.27 -9.94
C ARG A 9 -8.86 -15.43 -8.67
N HIS A 10 -7.80 -15.55 -7.87
CA HIS A 10 -7.28 -14.35 -7.26
C HIS A 10 -7.05 -13.44 -8.45
N ASP A 11 -8.05 -12.60 -8.71
CA ASP A 11 -7.82 -11.28 -9.26
C ASP A 11 -6.88 -10.65 -8.24
N GLU A 12 -5.60 -10.99 -8.36
CA GLU A 12 -4.48 -10.23 -7.84
C GLU A 12 -4.49 -8.94 -8.67
N SER A 13 -5.58 -8.19 -8.49
CA SER A 13 -5.74 -6.84 -8.95
C SER A 13 -4.76 -6.09 -8.08
N THR A 14 -3.50 -6.12 -8.51
CA THR A 14 -2.47 -5.21 -8.07
C THR A 14 -2.96 -3.84 -8.50
N ALA A 15 -3.91 -3.30 -7.75
CA ALA A 15 -4.41 -1.97 -7.94
C ALA A 15 -3.17 -1.08 -7.90
N ASP A 16 -3.01 -0.27 -8.94
CA ASP A 16 -1.98 0.77 -8.97
C ASP A 16 -2.33 1.76 -7.86
N VAL A 17 -1.77 1.57 -6.67
CA VAL A 17 -1.99 2.43 -5.51
C VAL A 17 -0.90 3.49 -5.45
N THR A 18 -1.27 4.70 -5.06
CA THR A 18 -0.38 5.85 -4.99
C THR A 18 -0.14 6.19 -3.54
N VAL A 19 1.12 6.11 -3.13
CA VAL A 19 1.58 6.55 -1.83
C VAL A 19 1.84 8.05 -1.89
N VAL A 20 1.13 8.81 -1.07
CA VAL A 20 1.24 10.27 -0.99
C VAL A 20 1.63 10.66 0.42
N ARG A 21 2.64 11.51 0.57
CA ARG A 21 3.02 12.06 1.89
C ARG A 21 1.84 12.87 2.45
N THR A 22 1.48 12.60 3.69
CA THR A 22 0.35 13.24 4.38
C THR A 22 0.77 13.69 5.78
N GLY A 23 0.16 14.77 6.27
CA GLY A 23 0.33 15.18 7.66
C GLY A 23 -0.47 14.28 8.60
N ALA A 24 -0.02 14.17 9.86
CA ALA A 24 -0.76 13.42 10.89
C ALA A 24 -2.19 13.94 11.12
N ALA A 25 -2.43 15.22 10.83
CA ALA A 25 -3.74 15.86 10.97
C ALA A 25 -4.73 15.49 9.85
N ASP A 26 -4.24 15.03 8.69
CA ASP A 26 -5.06 14.66 7.53
C ASP A 26 -5.31 13.14 7.43
N ILE A 27 -4.81 12.39 8.41
CA ILE A 27 -5.02 10.95 8.50
C ILE A 27 -6.35 10.70 9.17
N ASP A 28 -7.17 9.88 8.51
CA ASP A 28 -8.41 9.41 9.10
C ASP A 28 -8.08 8.61 10.38
N PRO A 29 -8.72 8.90 11.53
CA PRO A 29 -8.46 8.18 12.77
C PRO A 29 -8.78 6.68 12.68
N ASP A 30 -9.64 6.28 11.75
CA ASP A 30 -9.97 4.87 11.48
C ASP A 30 -9.03 4.24 10.44
N ALA A 31 -8.04 4.99 9.92
CA ALA A 31 -7.07 4.46 8.97
C ALA A 31 -6.18 3.41 9.62
N THR A 32 -5.97 2.31 8.91
CA THR A 32 -5.03 1.27 9.33
C THR A 32 -3.61 1.77 9.11
N VAL A 33 -2.88 1.99 10.20
CA VAL A 33 -1.48 2.42 10.15
C VAL A 33 -0.56 1.19 10.11
N ARG A 34 0.15 1.00 9.00
CA ARG A 34 1.27 0.05 8.86
C ARG A 34 2.60 0.75 9.03
N HIS A 35 3.58 0.02 9.51
CA HIS A 35 4.95 0.51 9.57
C HIS A 35 5.75 0.11 8.32
N TYR A 36 6.73 0.93 7.95
CA TYR A 36 7.57 0.71 6.78
C TYR A 36 8.30 -0.65 6.79
N ASP A 37 8.74 -1.10 7.96
CA ASP A 37 9.41 -2.41 8.16
C ASP A 37 8.47 -3.61 7.95
N GLN A 38 7.16 -3.39 8.06
CA GLN A 38 6.14 -4.41 7.79
C GLN A 38 5.78 -4.50 6.30
N LEU A 39 6.36 -3.66 5.45
CA LEU A 39 6.13 -3.68 4.01
C LEU A 39 7.11 -4.60 3.30
N SER A 40 6.63 -5.16 2.18
CA SER A 40 7.48 -5.80 1.17
C SER A 40 8.55 -4.82 0.66
N GLU A 41 9.65 -5.33 0.10
CA GLU A 41 10.68 -4.50 -0.53
C GLU A 41 10.12 -3.54 -1.61
N ARG A 42 9.01 -3.92 -2.26
CA ARG A 42 8.34 -3.09 -3.27
C ARG A 42 7.59 -1.93 -2.64
N GLY A 43 6.80 -2.19 -1.59
CA GLY A 43 6.13 -1.14 -0.82
C GLY A 43 7.14 -0.16 -0.21
N GLN A 44 8.24 -0.69 0.34
CA GLN A 44 9.36 0.10 0.86
C GLN A 44 9.95 1.04 -0.19
N ARG A 45 10.31 0.52 -1.38
CA ARG A 45 10.87 1.34 -2.47
C ARG A 45 9.97 2.49 -2.89
N ALA A 46 8.67 2.31 -2.84
CA ALA A 46 7.78 3.38 -3.29
C ALA A 46 7.43 4.38 -2.20
N VAL A 47 7.43 3.99 -0.93
CA VAL A 47 7.43 4.97 0.17
C VAL A 47 8.71 5.80 0.12
N ALA A 48 9.85 5.18 -0.19
CA ALA A 48 11.10 5.90 -0.46
C ALA A 48 10.97 6.84 -1.68
N ALA A 49 10.38 6.38 -2.79
CA ALA A 49 10.11 7.24 -3.94
C ALA A 49 9.14 8.39 -3.61
N ALA A 50 8.13 8.16 -2.77
CA ALA A 50 7.21 9.19 -2.28
C ALA A 50 7.90 10.20 -1.35
N ALA A 51 8.90 9.77 -0.58
CA ALA A 51 9.73 10.65 0.23
C ALA A 51 10.61 11.57 -0.63
N GLU A 52 11.11 11.08 -1.77
CA GLU A 52 11.94 11.87 -2.69
C GLU A 52 11.15 12.76 -3.65
N SER A 53 9.99 12.30 -4.14
CA SER A 53 9.24 12.94 -5.24
C SER A 53 7.83 13.41 -4.83
N GLU A 54 7.51 13.43 -3.53
CA GLU A 54 6.19 13.70 -2.94
C GLU A 54 5.08 12.69 -3.29
N ARG A 55 5.30 11.84 -4.32
CA ARG A 55 4.38 10.79 -4.77
C ARG A 55 5.15 9.56 -5.23
N GLY A 56 4.72 8.39 -4.77
CA GLY A 56 5.27 7.10 -5.17
C GLY A 56 4.16 6.18 -5.67
N ARG A 57 4.28 5.63 -6.87
CA ARG A 57 3.32 4.64 -7.36
C ARG A 57 3.79 3.24 -7.00
N VAL A 58 2.87 2.43 -6.48
CA VAL A 58 3.08 1.05 -6.09
C VAL A 58 2.09 0.16 -6.81
N ARG A 59 2.56 -1.00 -7.26
CA ARG A 59 1.71 -2.15 -7.57
C ARG A 59 1.99 -3.20 -6.51
N ASP A 60 1.20 -3.16 -5.45
CA ASP A 60 1.36 -4.07 -4.33
C ASP A 60 -0.03 -4.49 -3.86
N ALA A 61 -0.29 -5.78 -3.96
CA ALA A 61 -1.56 -6.37 -3.53
C ALA A 61 -1.70 -6.35 -2.01
N GLU A 62 -0.62 -6.10 -1.26
CA GLU A 62 -0.65 -6.01 0.19
C GLU A 62 -1.03 -4.63 0.73
N LEU A 63 -0.97 -3.59 -0.11
CA LEU A 63 -1.32 -2.23 0.29
C LEU A 63 -2.74 -1.89 -0.18
N SER A 64 -3.60 -1.59 0.78
CA SER A 64 -4.99 -1.22 0.51
C SER A 64 -5.15 0.30 0.45
N VAL A 65 -6.00 0.78 -0.46
CA VAL A 65 -6.40 2.19 -0.52
C VAL A 65 -7.00 2.60 0.84
N GLY A 66 -6.50 3.69 1.40
CA GLY A 66 -6.86 4.18 2.74
C GLY A 66 -5.91 3.73 3.86
N GLU A 67 -4.98 2.81 3.60
CA GLU A 67 -3.92 2.52 4.57
C GLU A 67 -2.94 3.69 4.70
N VAL A 68 -2.32 3.77 5.86
CA VAL A 68 -1.30 4.77 6.16
C VAL A 68 -0.01 4.06 6.52
N VAL A 69 1.06 4.37 5.81
CA VAL A 69 2.40 3.91 6.12
C VAL A 69 3.13 4.95 6.97
N ARG A 70 3.65 4.53 8.11
CA ARG A 70 4.55 5.33 8.95
C ARG A 70 6.00 4.98 8.65
N PHE A 71 6.75 5.98 8.17
CA PHE A 71 8.20 5.96 8.03
C PHE A 71 8.78 7.08 8.91
N THR A 72 9.46 8.08 8.33
CA THR A 72 9.82 9.34 9.01
C THR A 72 8.64 10.32 9.09
N ASP A 73 7.79 10.26 8.08
CA ASP A 73 6.51 10.96 7.98
C ASP A 73 5.38 9.93 7.78
N TYR A 74 4.14 10.42 7.75
CA TYR A 74 2.99 9.60 7.40
C TYR A 74 2.74 9.65 5.90
N TYR A 75 2.37 8.51 5.33
CA TYR A 75 2.10 8.36 3.91
C TYR A 75 0.79 7.62 3.73
N VAL A 76 -0.18 8.21 3.05
CA VAL A 76 -1.47 7.56 2.79
C VAL A 76 -1.46 6.90 1.42
N VAL A 77 -2.02 5.70 1.35
CA VAL A 77 -2.22 4.93 0.14
C VAL A 77 -3.55 5.34 -0.50
N ARG A 78 -3.53 5.78 -1.76
CA ARG A 78 -4.71 6.29 -2.50
C ARG A 78 -4.86 5.67 -3.88
#